data_AF-A0A2T3FUF4-F1
#
_entry.id   AF-A0A2T3FUF4-F1
#
_cell.length_a   1.000
_cell.length_b   1.000
_cell.length_c   1.000
_cell.angle_alpha   90.00
_cell.angle_beta   90.00
_cell.angle_gamma   90.00
#
_symmetry.space_group_name_H-M   'P 1'
#
loop_
_entity.id
_entity.type
_entity.pdbx_description
1 polymer ?
#
loop_
_entity_poly.entity_id
_entity_poly.type
_entity_poly.pdbx_seq_one_letter_code
_entity_poly.pdbx_strand_id
1 'polypeptide(L)'
;MMIRRMTAWEKLIPSVHQKRIGGRIANEILMTFRAGKKYAKDISLYDPIGVDKDGETVSRMDVLEAEGKEVLETIILKQEIEQLYRAYEACLKETEKIVLRSRYGLFGGKEQTQREIAARLGISRSYVSRIEKRALEKMRRGFAEHK
;
A
#
# COMPACT_ATOMS: atom_id res chain seq x y z
N MET A 1 -80.82 32.15 -15.11
CA MET A 1 -79.44 32.20 -14.55
C MET A 1 -79.34 31.21 -13.40
N MET A 2 -78.65 30.07 -13.57
CA MET A 2 -78.27 29.21 -12.45
C MET A 2 -76.80 29.48 -12.10
N ILE A 3 -76.58 30.26 -11.04
CA ILE A 3 -75.26 30.43 -10.44
C ILE A 3 -75.00 29.17 -9.62
N ARG A 4 -74.20 28.25 -10.16
CA ARG A 4 -73.79 27.04 -9.44
C ARG A 4 -72.80 27.46 -8.35
N ARG A 5 -73.21 27.38 -7.08
CA ARG A 5 -72.31 27.59 -5.93
C ARG A 5 -71.34 26.40 -5.83
N MET A 6 -70.04 26.67 -5.92
CA MET A 6 -69.01 25.67 -5.67
C MET A 6 -69.07 25.16 -4.23
N THR A 7 -68.94 23.85 -4.05
CA THR A 7 -68.91 23.17 -2.75
C THR A 7 -67.58 23.42 -2.03
N ALA A 8 -67.57 23.33 -0.70
CA ALA A 8 -66.35 23.52 0.10
C ALA A 8 -65.19 22.58 -0.32
N TRP A 9 -65.54 21.39 -0.83
CA TRP A 9 -64.60 20.40 -1.36
C TRP A 9 -63.95 20.81 -2.68
N GLU A 10 -64.66 21.53 -3.56
CA GLU A 10 -64.09 22.03 -4.82
C GLU A 10 -63.05 23.14 -4.60
N LYS A 11 -63.11 23.85 -3.46
CA LYS A 11 -62.09 24.85 -3.04
C LYS A 11 -60.81 24.22 -2.47
N LEU A 12 -60.87 22.95 -2.06
CA LEU A 12 -59.74 22.20 -1.51
C LEU A 12 -58.94 21.45 -2.59
N ILE A 13 -59.40 21.46 -3.85
CA ILE A 13 -58.68 20.83 -4.96
C ILE A 13 -57.44 21.67 -5.26
N PRO A 14 -56.21 21.13 -5.05
CA PRO A 14 -54.99 21.90 -5.31
C PRO A 14 -54.95 22.31 -6.79
N SER A 15 -54.59 23.57 -7.05
CA SER A 15 -54.48 24.06 -8.42
C SER A 15 -53.48 23.21 -9.21
N VAL A 16 -53.65 23.14 -10.54
CA VAL A 16 -52.72 22.42 -11.43
C VAL A 16 -51.28 22.90 -11.20
N HIS A 17 -51.09 24.20 -10.92
CA HIS A 17 -49.79 24.76 -10.55
C HIS A 17 -49.25 24.21 -9.24
N GLN A 18 -50.08 24.10 -8.20
CA GLN A 18 -49.68 23.55 -6.89
C GLN A 18 -49.31 22.07 -7.00
N LYS A 19 -50.04 21.27 -7.79
CA LYS A 19 -49.69 19.87 -8.09
C LYS A 19 -48.36 19.77 -8.85
N ARG A 20 -48.13 20.65 -9.81
CA ARG A 20 -46.90 20.70 -10.62
C ARG A 20 -45.66 21.09 -9.79
N ILE A 21 -45.80 22.05 -8.87
CA ILE A 21 -44.73 22.45 -7.95
C ILE A 21 -44.41 21.30 -6.98
N GLY A 22 -45.43 20.68 -6.37
CA GLY A 22 -45.24 19.52 -5.50
C GLY A 22 -44.54 18.35 -6.21
N GLY A 23 -44.92 18.07 -7.47
CA GLY A 23 -44.26 17.06 -8.29
C GLY A 23 -42.79 17.37 -8.59
N ARG A 24 -42.44 18.65 -8.81
CA ARG A 24 -41.05 19.08 -9.01
C ARG A 24 -40.21 18.92 -7.74
N ILE A 25 -40.74 19.34 -6.60
CA ILE A 25 -40.06 19.20 -5.30
C ILE A 25 -39.85 17.71 -4.96
N ALA A 26 -40.88 16.88 -5.14
CA ALA A 26 -40.78 15.45 -4.92
C ALA A 26 -39.74 14.78 -5.83
N ASN A 27 -39.67 15.21 -7.10
CA ASN A 27 -38.65 14.72 -8.03
C ASN A 27 -37.24 15.14 -7.62
N GLU A 28 -37.04 16.38 -7.17
CA GLU A 28 -35.72 16.87 -6.73
C GLU A 28 -35.22 16.13 -5.47
N ILE A 29 -36.12 15.90 -4.50
CA ILE A 29 -35.84 15.10 -3.30
C ILE A 29 -35.48 13.66 -3.70
N LEU A 30 -36.26 13.06 -4.62
CA LEU A 30 -36.00 11.71 -5.13
C LEU A 30 -34.63 11.62 -5.83
N MET A 31 -34.26 12.64 -6.62
CA MET A 31 -32.95 12.68 -7.29
C MET A 31 -31.81 12.85 -6.28
N THR A 32 -32.00 13.66 -5.23
CA THR A 32 -31.05 13.79 -4.11
C THR A 32 -30.81 12.44 -3.42
N PHE A 33 -31.87 11.70 -3.08
CA PHE A 33 -31.72 10.36 -2.47
C PHE A 33 -31.11 9.33 -3.43
N ARG A 34 -31.40 9.42 -4.74
CA ARG A 34 -30.77 8.56 -5.75
C ARG A 34 -29.28 8.82 -5.89
N ALA A 35 -28.86 10.09 -5.86
CA ALA A 35 -27.44 10.46 -5.84
C ALA A 35 -26.75 10.00 -4.54
N GLY A 36 -27.44 10.14 -3.40
CA GLY A 36 -26.95 9.75 -2.08
C GLY A 36 -26.82 8.24 -1.86
N LYS A 37 -27.51 7.38 -2.64
CA LYS A 37 -27.40 5.91 -2.54
C LYS A 37 -25.96 5.39 -2.63
N LYS A 38 -25.08 6.08 -3.36
CA LYS A 38 -23.66 5.73 -3.49
C LYS A 38 -22.92 5.81 -2.15
N TYR A 39 -23.34 6.73 -1.27
CA TYR A 39 -22.70 7.05 0.01
C TYR A 39 -23.53 6.56 1.21
N ALA A 40 -24.65 5.88 0.98
CA ALA A 40 -25.56 5.41 2.04
C ALA A 40 -24.93 4.35 2.97
N LYS A 41 -23.76 3.83 2.62
CA LYS A 41 -22.97 2.89 3.43
C LYS A 41 -21.69 3.52 4.00
N ASP A 42 -21.47 4.81 3.77
CA ASP A 42 -20.32 5.50 4.33
C ASP A 42 -20.54 5.70 5.82
N ILE A 43 -19.53 5.35 6.62
CA ILE A 43 -19.56 5.48 8.08
C ILE A 43 -18.43 6.44 8.44
N SER A 44 -18.71 7.38 9.35
CA SER A 44 -17.69 8.32 9.79
C SER A 44 -16.64 7.58 10.63
N LEU A 45 -15.36 7.85 10.36
CA LEU A 45 -14.24 7.28 11.13
C LEU A 45 -14.22 7.75 12.59
N TYR A 46 -14.87 8.88 12.87
CA TYR A 46 -14.97 9.46 14.20
C TYR A 46 -16.20 8.98 14.98
N ASP A 47 -17.04 8.13 14.37
CA ASP A 47 -18.19 7.58 15.08
C ASP A 47 -17.70 6.64 16.21
N PRO A 48 -18.24 6.80 17.44
CA PRO A 48 -17.86 5.94 18.55
C PRO A 48 -18.34 4.51 18.31
N ILE A 49 -17.46 3.54 18.54
CA ILE A 49 -17.77 2.11 18.42
C ILE A 49 -17.96 1.42 19.76
N GLY A 50 -17.48 2.03 20.84
CA GLY A 50 -17.55 1.47 22.18
C GLY A 50 -16.83 2.33 23.21
N VAL A 51 -16.74 1.80 24.42
CA VAL A 51 -15.99 2.39 25.54
C VAL A 51 -14.84 1.48 25.94
N ASP A 52 -13.68 2.04 26.23
CA ASP A 52 -12.57 1.29 26.81
C ASP A 52 -12.82 1.01 28.31
N LYS A 53 -11.95 0.22 28.94
CA LYS A 53 -12.00 -0.16 30.36
C LYS A 53 -11.99 1.04 31.31
N ASP A 54 -11.41 2.15 30.86
CA ASP A 54 -11.35 3.41 31.62
C ASP A 54 -12.54 4.36 31.34
N GLY A 55 -13.48 3.94 30.48
CA GLY A 55 -14.72 4.68 30.18
C GLY A 55 -14.60 5.74 29.09
N GLU A 56 -13.44 5.88 28.45
CA GLU A 56 -13.26 6.75 27.27
C GLU A 56 -13.90 6.13 26.02
N THR A 57 -14.46 6.99 25.16
CA THR A 57 -15.07 6.56 23.89
C THR A 57 -14.00 6.22 22.87
N VAL A 58 -14.02 4.99 22.35
CA VAL A 58 -13.15 4.56 21.27
C VAL A 58 -13.86 4.80 19.94
N SER A 59 -13.19 5.47 19.01
CA SER A 59 -13.68 5.70 17.65
C SER A 59 -13.14 4.66 16.67
N ARG A 60 -13.73 4.58 15.46
CA ARG A 60 -13.24 3.65 14.42
C ARG A 60 -11.80 3.96 14.03
N MET A 61 -11.42 5.24 14.02
CA MET A 61 -10.06 5.72 13.73
C MET A 61 -9.01 5.10 14.65
N ASP A 62 -9.35 4.91 15.94
CA ASP A 62 -8.42 4.40 16.96
C ASP A 62 -8.13 2.90 16.80
N VAL A 63 -9.02 2.18 16.09
CA VAL A 63 -8.91 0.73 15.85
C VAL A 63 -8.38 0.41 14.45
N LEU A 64 -8.34 1.39 13.54
CA LEU A 64 -7.75 1.18 12.22
C LEU A 64 -6.24 0.95 12.37
N GLU A 65 -5.83 -0.30 12.20
CA GLU A 65 -4.43 -0.66 12.06
C GLU A 65 -3.86 0.05 10.83
N ALA A 66 -2.77 0.78 11.00
CA ALA A 66 -2.10 1.39 9.87
C ALA A 66 -1.65 0.28 8.91
N GLU A 67 -2.11 0.31 7.66
CA GLU A 67 -1.64 -0.56 6.57
C GLU A 67 -0.20 -0.19 6.12
N GLY A 68 0.67 0.12 7.07
CA GLY A 68 2.08 0.29 6.87
C GLY A 68 2.76 -0.99 7.29
N LYS A 69 3.06 -1.87 6.34
CA LYS A 69 4.05 -2.92 6.56
C LYS A 69 5.34 -2.24 7.03
N GLU A 70 5.54 -2.39 8.33
CA GLU A 70 6.63 -2.05 9.24
C GLU A 70 7.71 -1.11 8.69
N VAL A 71 7.58 0.18 9.01
CA VAL A 71 8.70 1.14 8.97
C VAL A 71 9.94 0.56 9.67
N LEU A 72 9.74 -0.24 10.70
CA LEU A 72 10.78 -0.98 11.42
C LEU A 72 11.50 -2.02 10.52
N GLU A 73 10.78 -2.91 9.84
CA GLU A 73 11.38 -3.86 8.87
C GLU A 73 12.19 -3.14 7.80
N THR A 74 11.69 -2.02 7.30
CA THR A 74 12.40 -1.23 6.29
C THR A 74 13.72 -0.65 6.83
N ILE A 75 13.73 -0.21 8.09
CA ILE A 75 14.94 0.30 8.75
C ILE A 75 15.93 -0.84 8.99
N ILE A 76 15.47 -1.99 9.49
CA ILE A 76 16.30 -3.17 9.74
C ILE A 76 16.95 -3.62 8.43
N LEU A 77 16.17 -3.75 7.35
CA LEU A 77 16.67 -4.16 6.04
C LEU A 77 17.75 -3.20 5.51
N LYS A 78 17.56 -1.89 5.68
CA LYS A 78 18.58 -0.90 5.29
C LYS A 78 19.88 -1.10 6.06
N GLN A 79 19.80 -1.34 7.37
CA GLN A 79 20.98 -1.59 8.20
C GLN A 79 21.70 -2.89 7.79
N GLU A 80 20.96 -3.97 7.54
CA GLU A 80 21.53 -5.24 7.06
C GLU A 80 22.24 -5.08 5.71
N ILE A 81 21.65 -4.32 4.78
CA ILE A 81 22.26 -4.02 3.48
C ILE A 81 23.57 -3.23 3.66
N GLU A 82 23.60 -2.23 4.53
CA GLU A 82 24.83 -1.47 4.81
C GLU A 82 25.93 -2.36 5.40
N GLN A 83 25.58 -3.24 6.35
CA GLN A 83 26.52 -4.20 6.94
C GLN A 83 27.06 -5.17 5.89
N LEU A 84 26.20 -5.67 5.00
CA LEU A 84 26.61 -6.54 3.90
C LEU A 84 27.65 -5.86 3.01
N TYR A 85 27.44 -4.59 2.64
CA TYR A 85 28.41 -3.86 1.83
C TYR A 85 29.73 -3.57 2.56
N ARG A 86 29.69 -3.31 3.87
CA ARG A 86 30.92 -3.18 4.68
C ARG A 86 31.72 -4.49 4.70
N ALA A 87 31.05 -5.62 4.93
CA ALA A 87 31.69 -6.93 4.91
C ALA A 87 32.25 -7.27 3.51
N TYR A 88 31.53 -6.89 2.45
CA TYR A 88 31.99 -7.03 1.06
C TYR A 88 33.30 -6.29 0.81
N GLU A 89 33.44 -5.06 1.30
CA GLU A 89 34.65 -4.27 1.13
C GLU A 89 35.81 -4.75 1.99
N ALA A 90 35.55 -5.13 3.25
CA ALA A 90 36.58 -5.48 4.22
C ALA A 90 37.11 -6.92 4.08
N CYS A 91 36.24 -7.89 3.78
CA CYS A 91 36.60 -9.31 3.85
C CYS A 91 37.05 -9.93 2.52
N LEU A 92 36.71 -9.30 1.39
CA LEU A 92 36.95 -9.87 0.06
C LEU A 92 38.16 -9.23 -0.62
N LYS A 93 38.90 -10.06 -1.36
CA LYS A 93 39.94 -9.60 -2.29
C LYS A 93 39.32 -9.12 -3.59
N GLU A 94 40.04 -8.29 -4.36
CA GLU A 94 39.55 -7.75 -5.63
C GLU A 94 39.02 -8.81 -6.62
N THR A 95 39.68 -9.96 -6.72
CA THR A 95 39.20 -11.05 -7.58
C THR A 95 37.89 -11.67 -7.09
N GLU A 96 37.71 -11.80 -5.77
CA GLU A 96 36.47 -12.28 -5.15
C GLU A 96 35.34 -11.26 -5.35
N LYS A 97 35.65 -9.97 -5.17
CA LYS A 97 34.73 -8.85 -5.41
C LYS A 97 34.22 -8.86 -6.85
N ILE A 98 35.11 -8.97 -7.84
CA ILE A 98 34.76 -9.01 -9.27
C ILE A 98 33.83 -10.21 -9.56
N VAL A 99 34.16 -11.40 -9.04
CA VAL A 99 33.34 -12.60 -9.26
C VAL A 99 31.95 -12.43 -8.66
N LEU A 100 31.83 -12.01 -7.40
CA LEU A 100 30.53 -11.84 -6.76
C LEU A 100 29.69 -10.71 -7.39
N ARG A 101 30.33 -9.57 -7.69
CA ARG A 101 29.67 -8.43 -8.35
C ARG A 101 29.04 -8.85 -9.67
N SER A 102 29.77 -9.65 -10.45
CA SER A 102 29.33 -10.12 -11.75
C SER A 102 28.30 -11.23 -11.63
N ARG A 103 28.44 -12.13 -10.65
CA ARG A 103 27.53 -13.26 -10.44
C ARG A 103 26.14 -12.79 -10.05
N TYR A 104 26.04 -11.80 -9.17
CA TYR A 104 24.79 -11.31 -8.59
C TYR A 104 24.34 -9.94 -9.09
N GLY A 105 25.05 -9.35 -10.06
CA GLY A 105 24.69 -8.03 -10.60
C GLY A 105 24.78 -6.90 -9.58
N LEU A 106 25.72 -6.97 -8.63
CA LEU A 106 25.84 -5.95 -7.57
C LEU A 106 26.26 -4.59 -8.17
N PHE A 107 25.85 -3.50 -7.50
CA PHE A 107 26.18 -2.13 -7.89
C PHE A 107 25.70 -1.76 -9.30
N GLY A 108 24.48 -2.18 -9.66
CA GLY A 108 23.87 -1.91 -10.96
C GLY A 108 24.46 -2.71 -12.13
N GLY A 109 25.25 -3.74 -11.84
CA GLY A 109 25.76 -4.66 -12.86
C GLY A 109 24.69 -5.64 -13.34
N LYS A 110 24.91 -6.25 -14.51
CA LYS A 110 24.10 -7.41 -14.93
C LYS A 110 24.65 -8.68 -14.30
N GLU A 111 23.74 -9.57 -13.90
CA GLU A 111 24.10 -10.92 -13.47
C GLU A 111 24.71 -11.72 -14.63
N GLN A 112 25.71 -12.53 -14.32
CA GLN A 112 26.43 -13.36 -15.26
C GLN A 112 26.59 -14.77 -14.71
N THR A 113 26.55 -15.75 -15.59
CA THR A 113 26.83 -17.15 -15.27
C THR A 113 28.32 -17.36 -14.95
N GLN A 114 28.63 -18.40 -14.17
CA GLN A 114 30.03 -18.77 -13.91
C GLN A 114 30.82 -19.04 -15.19
N ARG A 115 30.16 -19.53 -16.25
CA ARG A 115 30.79 -19.76 -17.57
C ARG A 115 31.15 -18.45 -18.27
N GLU A 116 30.26 -17.46 -18.25
CA GLU A 116 30.53 -16.13 -18.82
C GLU A 116 31.63 -15.39 -18.05
N ILE A 117 31.59 -15.48 -16.72
CA ILE A 117 32.64 -14.90 -15.86
C ILE A 117 33.99 -15.59 -16.13
N ALA A 118 33.99 -16.92 -16.26
CA ALA A 118 35.17 -17.71 -16.58
C ALA A 118 35.78 -17.31 -17.93
N ALA A 119 34.94 -17.20 -18.96
CA ALA A 119 35.37 -16.75 -20.29
C ALA A 119 35.98 -15.35 -20.26
N ARG A 120 35.35 -14.41 -19.52
CA ARG A 120 35.87 -13.03 -19.39
C ARG A 120 37.19 -12.95 -18.61
N LEU A 121 37.35 -13.76 -17.57
CA LEU A 121 38.54 -13.77 -16.71
C LEU A 121 39.67 -14.68 -17.21
N GLY A 122 39.45 -15.44 -18.30
CA GLY A 122 40.46 -16.36 -18.83
C GLY A 122 40.79 -17.54 -17.92
N ILE A 123 39.85 -17.95 -17.07
CA ILE A 123 40.02 -19.05 -16.09
C ILE A 123 38.94 -20.12 -16.27
N SER A 124 39.13 -21.29 -15.67
CA SER A 124 38.11 -22.35 -15.76
C SER A 124 36.86 -22.02 -14.95
N ARG A 125 35.69 -22.47 -15.43
CA ARG A 125 34.42 -22.40 -14.68
C ARG A 125 34.53 -22.97 -13.27
N SER A 126 35.25 -24.09 -13.11
CA SER A 126 35.49 -24.71 -11.81
C SER A 126 36.38 -23.85 -10.89
N TYR A 127 37.26 -23.02 -11.45
CA TYR A 127 38.02 -22.05 -10.65
C TYR A 127 37.14 -20.88 -10.19
N VAL A 128 36.29 -20.33 -11.07
CA VAL A 128 35.27 -19.32 -10.68
C VAL A 128 34.37 -19.85 -9.55
N SER A 129 33.88 -21.09 -9.67
CA SER A 129 33.06 -21.72 -8.63
C SER A 129 33.78 -21.80 -7.28
N ARG A 130 35.08 -22.14 -7.27
CA ARG A 130 35.89 -22.16 -6.04
C ARG A 130 36.07 -20.75 -5.44
N ILE A 131 36.25 -19.72 -6.28
CA ILE A 131 36.35 -18.33 -5.83
C ILE A 131 35.02 -17.89 -5.21
N GLU A 132 33.90 -18.13 -5.89
CA GLU A 132 32.55 -17.80 -5.41
C GLU A 132 32.27 -18.46 -4.05
N LYS A 133 32.51 -19.77 -3.92
CA LYS A 133 32.29 -20.48 -2.66
C LYS A 133 33.11 -19.91 -1.50
N ARG A 134 34.40 -19.63 -1.71
CA ARG A 134 35.27 -19.04 -0.69
C ARG A 134 34.84 -17.62 -0.32
N ALA A 135 34.44 -16.82 -1.30
CA ALA A 135 33.97 -15.46 -1.07
C ALA A 135 32.68 -15.47 -0.23
N LEU A 136 31.73 -16.36 -0.53
CA LEU A 136 30.50 -16.51 0.26
C LEU A 136 30.78 -16.96 1.70
N GLU A 137 31.71 -17.89 1.92
CA GLU A 137 32.13 -18.30 3.27
C GLU A 137 32.72 -17.14 4.07
N LYS A 138 33.55 -16.30 3.44
CA LYS A 138 34.10 -15.09 4.07
C LYS A 138 33.01 -14.07 4.40
N MET A 139 32.11 -13.80 3.46
CA MET A 139 30.97 -12.90 3.67
C MET A 139 30.10 -13.37 4.83
N ARG A 140 29.80 -14.67 4.91
CA ARG A 140 29.01 -15.25 6.00
C ARG A 140 29.64 -15.02 7.37
N ARG A 141 30.96 -15.16 7.47
CA ARG A 141 31.69 -14.90 8.73
C ARG A 141 31.73 -13.40 9.06
N GLY A 142 32.08 -12.56 8.09
CA GLY A 142 32.12 -11.10 8.30
C GLY A 142 30.76 -10.50 8.64
N PHE A 143 29.68 -11.05 8.11
CA PHE A 143 28.31 -10.64 8.45
C PHE A 143 27.93 -11.06 9.89
N ALA A 144 28.38 -12.22 10.36
CA ALA A 144 28.10 -12.69 11.71
C ALA A 144 28.88 -11.93 12.80
N GLU A 145 30.06 -11.38 12.48
CA GLU A 145 30.87 -10.57 13.40
C GLU A 145 30.30 -9.16 13.65
N HIS A 146 29.31 -8.73 12.88
CA HIS A 146 28.68 -7.40 12.96
C HIS A 146 27.22 -7.43 13.46
N LYS A 147 26.77 -8.57 13.99
CA LYS A 147 25.45 -8.75 14.60
C LYS A 147 25.56 -8.70 16.12
#